data_AF-A0A7J2HET9-F1
#
_entry.id   AF-A0A7J2HET9-F1
#
_cell.length_a   1.000
_cell.length_b   1.000
_cell.length_c   1.000
_cell.angle_alpha   90.00
_cell.angle_beta   90.00
_cell.angle_gamma   90.00
#
_symmetry.space_group_name_H-M   'P 1'
#
loop_
_entity.id
_entity.type
_entity.pdbx_description
1 polymer ?
#
loop_
_entity_poly.entity_id
_entity_poly.type
_entity_poly.pdbx_seq_one_letter_code
_entity_poly.pdbx_strand_id
1 'polypeptide(L)'
;MAGEKSEKPRNMKEMTLLEHLIELRDRAKVCLITIGVLTLLMLVFPAQLTSPEELLYMYKPLVSLILDWINSMVRPEALELFAGTITAPLEVYFIAALIFALIFSSPVVGYEIFKYVDPALYPHERRMIYPFLAAFLGLFAAGLGFGLYIIAPFTFKAMLIFFPYTGVTFSGISIMDFYTTILIVTLATGIVFTTPVILVLLVRVGLI
;
A
#
# COMPACT_ATOMS: atom_id res chain seq x y z
N MET A 1 -21.23 54.68 -23.79
CA MET A 1 -21.66 53.29 -23.56
C MET A 1 -20.56 52.34 -24.01
N ALA A 2 -19.79 51.80 -23.07
CA ALA A 2 -19.08 50.52 -23.20
C ALA A 2 -18.55 50.21 -21.80
N GLY A 3 -19.22 49.27 -21.12
CA GLY A 3 -19.03 49.01 -19.70
C GLY A 3 -17.64 48.52 -19.36
N GLU A 4 -17.06 49.13 -18.32
CA GLU A 4 -15.98 48.55 -17.53
C GLU A 4 -16.44 47.16 -17.06
N LYS A 5 -15.84 46.11 -17.63
CA LYS A 5 -15.90 44.78 -17.05
C LYS A 5 -15.12 44.83 -15.75
N SER A 6 -15.85 45.04 -14.66
CA SER A 6 -15.39 44.78 -13.29
C SER A 6 -14.84 43.35 -13.23
N GLU A 7 -13.51 43.24 -13.25
CA GLU A 7 -12.82 42.04 -12.77
C GLU A 7 -13.15 41.92 -11.28
N LYS A 8 -14.07 41.01 -10.96
CA LYS A 8 -14.33 40.64 -9.57
C LYS A 8 -13.01 40.19 -8.93
N PRO A 9 -12.61 40.74 -7.77
CA PRO A 9 -11.47 40.20 -7.04
C PRO A 9 -11.79 38.73 -6.72
N ARG A 10 -10.93 37.82 -7.19
CA ARG A 10 -11.08 36.39 -6.92
C ARG A 10 -10.92 36.18 -5.43
N ASN A 11 -11.99 35.73 -4.80
CA ASN A 11 -11.97 35.10 -3.49
C ASN A 11 -11.07 33.85 -3.62
N MET A 12 -9.74 34.02 -3.43
CA MET A 12 -8.93 32.94 -2.88
C MET A 12 -9.67 32.57 -1.62
N LYS A 13 -10.37 31.44 -1.66
CA LYS A 13 -11.14 30.96 -0.52
C LYS A 13 -10.08 30.68 0.55
N GLU A 14 -9.80 31.68 1.39
CA GLU A 14 -9.01 31.52 2.59
C GLU A 14 -9.79 30.55 3.45
N MET A 15 -9.50 29.26 3.25
CA MET A 15 -10.10 28.22 4.05
C MET A 15 -9.63 28.44 5.47
N THR A 16 -10.58 28.53 6.39
CA THR A 16 -10.23 28.51 7.81
C THR A 16 -9.54 27.18 8.15
N LEU A 17 -8.68 27.16 9.16
CA LEU A 17 -8.04 25.90 9.61
C LEU A 17 -9.06 24.79 9.88
N LEU A 18 -10.26 25.15 10.36
CA LEU A 18 -11.35 24.22 10.56
C LEU A 18 -11.86 23.62 9.25
N GLU A 19 -12.02 24.43 8.20
CA GLU A 19 -12.42 23.93 6.87
C GLU A 19 -11.36 22.97 6.30
N HIS A 20 -10.07 23.28 6.46
CA HIS A 20 -8.99 22.41 6.01
C HIS A 20 -8.97 21.07 6.77
N LEU A 21 -9.20 21.09 8.08
CA LEU A 21 -9.32 19.87 8.88
C LEU A 21 -10.57 19.05 8.54
N ILE A 22 -11.69 19.71 8.22
CA ILE A 22 -12.93 19.05 7.76
C ILE A 22 -12.68 18.34 6.43
N GLU A 23 -11.98 19.00 5.51
CA GLU A 23 -11.61 18.41 4.23
C GLU A 23 -10.70 17.19 4.42
N LEU A 24 -9.65 17.30 5.25
CA LEU A 24 -8.78 16.18 5.58
C LEU A 24 -9.57 14.99 6.12
N ARG A 25 -10.49 15.24 7.06
CA ARG A 25 -11.34 14.21 7.66
C ARG A 25 -12.18 13.51 6.60
N ASP A 26 -12.82 14.26 5.71
CA ASP A 26 -13.75 13.68 4.73
C ASP A 26 -13.00 12.88 3.66
N ARG A 27 -11.79 13.31 3.28
CA ARG A 27 -10.89 12.53 2.41
C ARG A 27 -10.35 11.28 3.10
N ALA A 28 -9.94 11.41 4.36
CA ALA A 28 -9.46 10.28 5.16
C ALA A 28 -10.54 9.20 5.31
N LYS A 29 -11.82 9.58 5.49
CA LYS A 29 -12.94 8.63 5.48
C LYS A 29 -13.03 7.85 4.18
N VAL A 30 -12.89 8.51 3.02
CA VAL A 30 -12.91 7.83 1.71
C VAL A 30 -11.79 6.80 1.64
N CYS A 31 -10.55 7.19 1.99
CA CYS A 31 -9.41 6.26 2.03
C CYS A 31 -9.67 5.06 2.96
N LEU A 32 -10.13 5.31 4.19
CA LEU A 32 -10.40 4.27 5.18
C LEU A 32 -11.52 3.32 4.74
N ILE A 33 -12.60 3.84 4.14
CA ILE A 33 -13.69 3.03 3.60
C ILE A 33 -13.18 2.16 2.45
N THR A 34 -12.41 2.73 1.52
CA THR A 34 -11.82 1.96 0.41
C THR A 34 -10.92 0.83 0.91
N ILE A 35 -10.02 1.12 1.86
CA ILE A 35 -9.14 0.11 2.46
C ILE A 35 -9.97 -0.96 3.19
N GLY A 36 -10.98 -0.56 3.97
CA GLY A 36 -11.84 -1.49 4.70
C GLY A 36 -12.62 -2.42 3.77
N VAL A 37 -13.21 -1.88 2.70
CA VAL A 37 -13.94 -2.66 1.68
C VAL A 37 -13.00 -3.63 0.97
N LEU A 38 -11.81 -3.19 0.56
CA LEU A 38 -10.82 -4.06 -0.08
C LEU A 38 -10.29 -5.14 0.87
N THR A 39 -10.09 -4.82 2.15
CA THR A 39 -9.68 -5.79 3.17
C THR A 39 -10.77 -6.86 3.35
N LEU A 40 -12.02 -6.43 3.48
CA LEU A 40 -13.16 -7.34 3.59
C LEU A 40 -13.29 -8.22 2.34
N LEU A 41 -13.12 -7.65 1.16
CA LEU A 41 -13.12 -8.39 -0.10
C LEU A 41 -12.02 -9.47 -0.09
N MET A 42 -10.80 -9.14 0.31
CA MET A 42 -9.68 -10.08 0.38
C MET A 42 -9.91 -11.24 1.36
N LEU A 43 -10.67 -11.00 2.44
CA LEU A 43 -10.96 -11.99 3.49
C LEU A 43 -12.22 -12.81 3.24
N VAL A 44 -13.23 -12.24 2.60
CA VAL A 44 -14.57 -12.84 2.45
C VAL A 44 -14.80 -13.41 1.05
N PHE A 45 -14.09 -12.92 0.04
CA PHE A 45 -14.21 -13.49 -1.30
C PHE A 45 -13.42 -14.80 -1.40
N PRO A 46 -14.01 -15.89 -1.90
CA PRO A 46 -13.33 -17.18 -1.98
C PRO A 46 -12.31 -17.22 -3.12
N ALA A 47 -11.19 -17.93 -2.89
CA ALA A 47 -10.18 -18.17 -3.91
C ALA A 47 -10.66 -19.13 -5.02
N GLN A 48 -11.50 -20.11 -4.71
CA GLN A 48 -11.94 -21.17 -5.64
C GLN A 48 -13.25 -20.85 -6.38
N LEU A 49 -13.25 -19.84 -7.25
CA LEU A 49 -14.46 -19.41 -7.97
C LEU A 49 -15.05 -20.49 -8.91
N THR A 50 -14.24 -21.47 -9.31
CA THR A 50 -14.60 -22.46 -10.35
C THR A 50 -15.12 -23.78 -9.78
N SER A 51 -14.94 -24.06 -8.49
CA SER A 51 -15.34 -25.32 -7.84
C SER A 51 -16.25 -25.05 -6.64
N PRO A 52 -17.54 -24.70 -6.85
CA PRO A 52 -18.44 -24.29 -5.77
C PRO A 52 -18.66 -25.37 -4.69
N GLU A 53 -18.50 -26.63 -5.05
CA GLU A 53 -18.60 -27.79 -4.15
C GLU A 53 -17.52 -27.86 -3.07
N GLU A 54 -16.33 -27.29 -3.32
CA GLU A 54 -15.23 -27.24 -2.34
C GLU A 54 -15.47 -26.17 -1.26
N LEU A 55 -16.30 -25.15 -1.54
CA LEU A 55 -16.62 -24.05 -0.60
C LEU A 55 -17.31 -24.55 0.67
N LEU A 56 -18.05 -25.64 0.59
CA LEU A 56 -18.76 -26.25 1.71
C LEU A 56 -17.83 -26.97 2.70
N TYR A 57 -16.63 -27.37 2.26
CA TYR A 57 -15.70 -28.17 3.04
C TYR A 57 -14.47 -27.41 3.53
N MET A 58 -13.92 -26.50 2.71
CA MET A 58 -12.75 -25.72 3.10
C MET A 58 -12.72 -24.35 2.44
N TYR A 59 -13.19 -23.34 3.18
CA TYR A 59 -13.13 -21.96 2.75
C TYR A 59 -11.68 -21.46 2.71
N LYS A 60 -11.22 -21.00 1.55
CA LYS A 60 -9.93 -20.29 1.41
C LYS A 60 -10.18 -18.84 0.98
N PRO A 61 -9.71 -17.84 1.75
CA PRO A 61 -9.90 -16.44 1.40
C PRO A 61 -9.08 -16.07 0.18
N LEU A 62 -9.50 -15.06 -0.59
CA LEU A 62 -8.82 -14.61 -1.81
C LEU A 62 -7.32 -14.31 -1.57
N VAL A 63 -7.00 -13.73 -0.41
CA VAL A 63 -5.62 -13.44 -0.02
C VAL A 63 -4.71 -14.69 0.05
N SER A 64 -5.28 -15.89 0.24
CA SER A 64 -4.50 -17.14 0.24
C SER A 64 -3.78 -17.40 -1.08
N LEU A 65 -4.38 -17.01 -2.22
CA LEU A 65 -3.73 -17.13 -3.52
C LEU A 65 -2.44 -16.30 -3.59
N ILE A 66 -2.47 -15.11 -3.01
CA ILE A 66 -1.32 -14.21 -3.01
C ILE A 66 -0.24 -14.72 -2.05
N LEU A 67 -0.64 -15.25 -0.90
CA LEU A 67 0.29 -15.86 0.06
C LEU A 67 0.96 -17.11 -0.51
N ASP A 68 0.19 -18.00 -1.16
CA ASP A 68 0.74 -19.19 -1.84
C ASP A 68 1.72 -18.79 -2.95
N TRP A 69 1.38 -17.76 -3.72
CA TRP A 69 2.28 -17.20 -4.74
C TRP A 69 3.57 -16.65 -4.13
N ILE A 70 3.49 -15.82 -3.09
CA ILE A 70 4.67 -15.31 -2.35
C ILE A 70 5.53 -16.46 -1.85
N ASN A 71 4.90 -17.48 -1.26
CA ASN A 71 5.59 -18.62 -0.70
C ASN A 71 6.37 -19.38 -1.78
N SER A 72 5.73 -19.69 -2.91
CA SER A 72 6.39 -20.35 -4.04
C SER A 72 7.55 -19.57 -4.63
N MET A 73 7.52 -18.24 -4.52
CA MET A 73 8.51 -17.36 -5.15
C MET A 73 9.69 -17.02 -4.24
N VAL A 74 9.42 -16.78 -2.95
CA VAL A 74 10.41 -16.21 -2.01
C VAL A 74 10.98 -17.24 -1.05
N ARG A 75 10.23 -18.31 -0.73
CA ARG A 75 10.67 -19.31 0.27
C ARG A 75 11.90 -20.07 -0.26
N PRO A 76 13.04 -20.04 0.45
CA PRO A 76 14.17 -20.91 0.13
C PRO A 76 13.77 -22.39 0.30
N GLU A 77 14.20 -23.28 -0.61
CA GLU A 77 13.79 -24.70 -0.60
C GLU A 77 14.16 -25.44 0.69
N ALA A 78 15.25 -25.01 1.35
CA ALA A 78 15.74 -25.60 2.60
C ALA A 78 14.98 -25.14 3.86
N LEU A 79 13.95 -24.30 3.71
CA LEU A 79 13.24 -23.66 4.82
C LEU A 79 11.86 -24.24 5.07
N GLU A 80 11.70 -24.91 6.22
CA GLU A 80 10.39 -25.30 6.71
C GLU A 80 9.67 -24.12 7.38
N LEU A 81 8.38 -23.97 7.07
CA LEU A 81 7.50 -22.99 7.71
C LEU A 81 6.69 -23.67 8.81
N PHE A 82 6.69 -23.10 10.00
CA PHE A 82 5.89 -23.60 11.14
C PHE A 82 4.98 -22.52 11.72
N ALA A 83 3.89 -22.89 12.38
CA ALA A 83 2.89 -21.91 12.82
C ALA A 83 3.41 -20.92 13.88
N GLY A 84 4.32 -21.33 14.76
CA GLY A 84 4.82 -20.52 15.88
C GLY A 84 3.80 -20.39 17.01
N THR A 85 2.62 -19.82 16.72
CA THR A 85 1.48 -19.73 17.64
C THR A 85 0.21 -20.29 17.00
N ILE A 86 -0.81 -20.61 17.82
CA ILE A 86 -2.11 -21.06 17.31
C ILE A 86 -2.87 -19.97 16.54
N THR A 87 -2.59 -18.70 16.84
CA THR A 87 -3.25 -17.53 16.22
C THR A 87 -2.58 -17.11 14.91
N ALA A 88 -1.32 -17.47 14.69
CA ALA A 88 -0.51 -17.02 13.56
C ALA A 88 -1.18 -17.19 12.18
N PRO A 89 -1.85 -18.31 11.84
CA PRO A 89 -2.49 -18.43 10.54
C PRO A 89 -3.56 -17.35 10.29
N LEU A 90 -4.37 -17.05 11.32
CA LEU A 90 -5.41 -16.02 11.23
C LEU A 90 -4.78 -14.63 11.10
N GLU A 91 -3.75 -14.34 11.90
CA GLU A 91 -3.03 -13.07 11.88
C GLU A 91 -2.37 -12.81 10.53
N VAL A 92 -1.71 -13.81 9.94
CA VAL A 92 -1.12 -13.73 8.60
C VAL A 92 -2.17 -13.35 7.56
N TYR A 93 -3.32 -14.02 7.54
CA TYR A 93 -4.38 -13.70 6.58
C TYR A 93 -4.90 -12.27 6.74
N PHE A 94 -5.12 -11.83 7.98
CA PHE A 94 -5.62 -10.49 8.25
C PHE A 94 -4.61 -9.40 7.87
N ILE A 95 -3.35 -9.55 8.28
CA ILE A 95 -2.26 -8.61 7.97
C ILE A 95 -2.02 -8.56 6.46
N ALA A 96 -2.00 -9.71 5.79
CA ALA A 96 -1.85 -9.77 4.34
C ALA A 96 -3.00 -9.06 3.64
N ALA A 97 -4.25 -9.35 4.02
CA ALA A 97 -5.42 -8.71 3.42
C ALA A 97 -5.38 -7.19 3.58
N LEU A 98 -4.97 -6.69 4.76
CA LEU A 98 -4.83 -5.27 5.02
C LEU A 98 -3.72 -4.64 4.16
N ILE A 99 -2.55 -5.27 4.06
CA ILE A 99 -1.42 -4.76 3.28
C ILE A 99 -1.77 -4.74 1.78
N PHE A 100 -2.39 -5.79 1.26
CA PHE A 100 -2.85 -5.80 -0.13
C PHE A 100 -3.96 -4.78 -0.36
N ALA A 101 -4.90 -4.62 0.57
CA ALA A 101 -5.91 -3.57 0.48
C ALA A 101 -5.27 -2.17 0.42
N LEU A 102 -4.23 -1.90 1.22
CA LEU A 102 -3.46 -0.66 1.12
C LEU A 102 -2.83 -0.50 -0.27
N ILE A 103 -2.18 -1.53 -0.79
CA ILE A 103 -1.56 -1.52 -2.13
C ILE A 103 -2.60 -1.23 -3.22
N PHE A 104 -3.71 -1.96 -3.24
CA PHE A 104 -4.75 -1.80 -4.26
C PHE A 104 -5.55 -0.52 -4.09
N SER A 105 -5.62 0.05 -2.88
CA SER A 105 -6.23 1.36 -2.62
C SER A 105 -5.34 2.54 -3.05
N SER A 106 -4.07 2.31 -3.39
CA SER A 106 -3.11 3.37 -3.73
C SER A 106 -3.58 4.37 -4.80
N PRO A 107 -4.36 4.00 -5.85
CA PRO A 107 -4.91 4.98 -6.80
C PRO A 107 -5.88 5.96 -6.15
N VAL A 108 -6.74 5.47 -5.25
CA VAL A 108 -7.71 6.28 -4.52
C VAL A 108 -6.99 7.14 -3.49
N VAL A 109 -6.08 6.54 -2.71
CA VAL A 109 -5.30 7.26 -1.69
C VAL A 109 -4.46 8.37 -2.32
N GLY A 110 -3.73 8.07 -3.40
CA GLY A 110 -2.92 9.06 -4.11
C GLY A 110 -3.76 10.21 -4.70
N TYR A 111 -4.95 9.89 -5.22
CA TYR A 111 -5.88 10.90 -5.72
C TYR A 111 -6.42 11.81 -4.62
N GLU A 112 -6.83 11.25 -3.48
CA GLU A 112 -7.34 12.02 -2.35
C GLU A 112 -6.25 12.88 -1.70
N ILE A 113 -5.03 12.35 -1.56
CA ILE A 113 -3.86 13.13 -1.10
C ILE A 113 -3.61 14.30 -2.04
N PHE A 114 -3.55 14.06 -3.35
CA PHE A 114 -3.31 15.15 -4.30
C PHE A 114 -4.41 16.20 -4.22
N LYS A 115 -5.68 15.80 -4.22
CA LYS A 115 -6.80 16.74 -4.16
C LYS A 115 -6.83 17.57 -2.87
N TYR A 116 -6.33 17.04 -1.76
CA TYR A 116 -6.16 17.80 -0.52
C TYR A 116 -5.08 18.88 -0.65
N VAL A 117 -4.04 18.63 -1.44
CA VAL A 117 -2.96 19.60 -1.71
C VAL A 117 -3.34 20.57 -2.85
N ASP A 118 -4.16 20.14 -3.82
CA ASP A 118 -4.65 20.92 -4.97
C ASP A 118 -5.20 22.33 -4.65
N PRO A 119 -5.86 22.62 -3.52
CA PRO A 119 -6.24 24.01 -3.20
C PRO A 119 -5.05 24.99 -3.13
N ALA A 120 -3.81 24.51 -2.99
CA ALA A 120 -2.59 25.33 -3.05
C ALA A 120 -2.05 25.58 -4.47
N LEU A 121 -2.54 24.84 -5.49
CA LEU A 121 -2.07 24.92 -6.88
C LEU A 121 -2.98 25.81 -7.74
N TYR A 122 -2.40 26.50 -8.72
CA TYR A 122 -3.20 27.40 -9.56
C TYR A 122 -4.19 26.62 -10.46
N PRO A 123 -5.36 27.20 -10.82
CA PRO A 123 -6.38 26.52 -11.63
C PRO A 123 -5.90 25.95 -12.98
N HIS A 124 -4.81 26.49 -13.53
CA HIS A 124 -4.19 26.03 -14.78
C HIS A 124 -3.27 24.81 -14.58
N GLU A 125 -2.86 24.52 -13.33
CA GLU A 125 -2.01 23.40 -12.96
C GLU A 125 -2.81 22.14 -12.60
N ARG A 126 -4.14 22.25 -12.47
CA ARG A 126 -5.05 21.12 -12.16
C ARG A 126 -4.95 19.95 -13.14
N ARG A 127 -4.54 20.18 -14.39
CA ARG A 127 -4.29 19.11 -15.38
C ARG A 127 -3.08 18.24 -15.00
N MET A 128 -2.19 18.72 -14.12
CA MET A 128 -1.00 18.00 -13.67
C MET A 128 -1.29 16.93 -12.62
N ILE A 129 -2.53 16.81 -12.15
CA ILE A 129 -2.95 15.69 -11.29
C ILE A 129 -2.69 14.33 -11.95
N TYR A 130 -3.00 14.20 -13.24
CA TYR A 130 -2.88 12.94 -13.96
C TYR A 130 -1.43 12.46 -14.14
N PRO A 131 -0.48 13.28 -14.63
CA PRO A 131 0.91 12.84 -14.71
C PRO A 131 1.53 12.61 -13.33
N PHE A 132 1.15 13.39 -12.31
CA PHE A 132 1.61 13.18 -10.94
C PHE A 132 1.11 11.84 -10.38
N LEU A 133 -0.19 11.57 -10.49
CA LEU A 133 -0.77 10.32 -10.01
C LEU A 133 -0.22 9.12 -10.79
N ALA A 134 -0.03 9.25 -12.11
CA ALA A 134 0.60 8.22 -12.91
C ALA A 134 2.04 7.94 -12.48
N ALA A 135 2.83 8.99 -12.21
CA ALA A 135 4.20 8.85 -11.69
C ALA A 135 4.22 8.22 -10.30
N PHE A 136 3.34 8.66 -9.40
CA PHE A 136 3.16 8.08 -8.06
C PHE A 136 2.86 6.58 -8.13
N LEU A 137 1.85 6.19 -8.91
CA LEU A 137 1.45 4.79 -9.04
C LEU A 137 2.51 3.95 -9.74
N GLY A 138 3.15 4.49 -10.78
CA GLY A 138 4.24 3.81 -11.48
C GLY A 138 5.44 3.55 -10.58
N LEU A 139 5.86 4.55 -9.80
CA LEU A 139 6.97 4.41 -8.85
C LEU A 139 6.60 3.53 -7.66
N PHE A 140 5.39 3.64 -7.13
CA PHE A 140 4.90 2.76 -6.07
C PHE A 140 4.90 1.30 -6.54
N ALA A 141 4.36 1.00 -7.73
CA ALA A 141 4.38 -0.34 -8.31
C ALA A 141 5.80 -0.85 -8.58
N ALA A 142 6.69 0.01 -9.09
CA ALA A 142 8.10 -0.32 -9.29
C ALA A 142 8.79 -0.64 -7.95
N GLY A 143 8.52 0.12 -6.90
CA GLY A 143 9.03 -0.11 -5.55
C GLY A 143 8.48 -1.38 -4.91
N LEU A 144 7.19 -1.69 -5.09
CA LEU A 144 6.62 -2.98 -4.67
C LEU A 144 7.31 -4.15 -5.38
N GLY A 145 7.52 -4.03 -6.70
CA GLY A 145 8.29 -5.01 -7.46
C GLY A 145 9.71 -5.16 -6.92
N PHE A 146 10.44 -4.05 -6.76
CA PHE A 146 11.80 -4.07 -6.22
C PHE A 146 11.86 -4.68 -4.81
N GLY A 147 10.93 -4.31 -3.94
CA GLY A 147 10.80 -4.82 -2.59
C GLY A 147 10.58 -6.33 -2.56
N LEU A 148 9.69 -6.84 -3.41
CA LEU A 148 9.33 -8.25 -3.44
C LEU A 148 10.37 -9.13 -4.16
N TYR A 149 10.85 -8.71 -5.34
CA TYR A 149 11.73 -9.53 -6.18
C TYR A 149 13.20 -9.44 -5.77
N ILE A 150 13.64 -8.35 -5.12
CA ILE A 150 15.05 -8.10 -4.83
C ILE A 150 15.29 -7.99 -3.33
N ILE A 151 14.60 -7.06 -2.64
CA ILE A 151 14.90 -6.79 -1.23
C ILE A 151 14.49 -7.96 -0.33
N ALA A 152 13.27 -8.50 -0.46
CA ALA A 152 12.81 -9.58 0.41
C ALA A 152 13.69 -10.85 0.34
N PRO A 153 14.07 -11.39 -0.85
CA PRO A 153 15.03 -12.49 -0.92
C PRO A 153 16.40 -12.15 -0.33
N PHE A 154 16.87 -10.92 -0.53
CA PHE A 154 18.14 -10.46 0.03
C PHE A 154 18.08 -10.37 1.56
N THR A 155 16.96 -9.91 2.13
CA THR A 155 16.74 -9.84 3.57
C THR A 155 16.88 -11.22 4.21
N PHE A 156 16.23 -12.24 3.66
CA PHE A 156 16.39 -13.60 4.20
C PHE A 156 17.82 -14.11 4.05
N LYS A 157 18.45 -13.95 2.87
CA LYS A 157 19.87 -14.33 2.70
C LYS A 157 20.78 -13.65 3.73
N ALA A 158 20.58 -12.35 3.97
CA ALA A 158 21.35 -11.59 4.94
C ALA A 158 21.12 -12.10 6.38
N MET A 159 19.87 -12.37 6.77
CA MET A 159 19.54 -12.94 8.09
C MET A 159 20.17 -14.32 8.29
N LEU A 160 20.15 -15.18 7.27
CA LEU A 160 20.70 -16.54 7.34
C LEU A 160 22.21 -16.56 7.59
N ILE A 161 22.95 -15.56 7.11
CA ILE A 161 24.41 -15.46 7.31
C ILE A 161 24.77 -15.26 8.79
N PHE A 162 23.85 -14.77 9.62
CA PHE A 162 24.13 -14.55 11.04
C PHE A 162 23.96 -15.79 11.92
N PHE A 163 23.21 -16.80 11.49
CA PHE A 163 22.92 -18.00 12.30
C PHE A 163 24.15 -18.79 12.76
N PRO A 164 25.21 -18.98 11.96
CA PRO A 164 26.42 -19.67 12.41
C PRO A 164 27.07 -19.03 13.65
N TYR A 165 26.85 -17.74 13.89
CA TYR A 165 27.42 -17.02 15.03
C TYR A 165 26.57 -17.09 16.30
N THR A 166 25.33 -17.61 16.23
CA THR A 166 24.42 -17.67 17.38
C THR A 166 24.55 -18.96 18.18
N GLY A 167 25.23 -19.98 17.63
CA GLY A 167 25.30 -21.31 18.24
C GLY A 167 24.00 -22.11 18.15
N VAL A 168 23.00 -21.62 17.41
CA VAL A 168 21.71 -22.27 17.19
C VAL A 168 21.64 -22.82 15.77
N THR A 169 21.22 -24.08 15.63
CA THR A 169 20.90 -24.66 14.32
C THR A 169 19.60 -24.06 13.82
N PHE A 170 19.63 -23.46 12.63
CA PHE A 170 18.45 -22.91 12.00
C PHE A 170 17.54 -24.03 11.48
N SER A 171 16.43 -24.27 12.18
CA SER A 171 15.51 -25.40 11.90
C SER A 171 14.27 -25.01 11.11
N GLY A 172 14.03 -23.72 10.85
CA GLY A 172 12.85 -23.23 10.16
C GLY A 172 12.50 -21.80 10.56
N ILE A 173 11.48 -21.24 9.92
CA ILE A 173 10.96 -19.90 10.22
C ILE A 173 9.45 -19.97 10.49
N SER A 174 8.95 -19.13 11.41
CA SER A 174 7.51 -19.07 11.66
C SER A 174 6.79 -18.48 10.45
N ILE A 175 5.55 -18.93 10.17
CA ILE A 175 4.73 -18.35 9.10
C ILE A 175 4.51 -16.85 9.32
N MET A 176 4.40 -16.44 10.59
CA MET A 176 4.16 -15.06 10.96
C MET A 176 5.35 -14.19 10.54
N ASP A 177 6.56 -14.58 10.95
CA ASP A 177 7.79 -13.85 10.63
C ASP A 177 8.07 -13.86 9.12
N PHE A 178 7.86 -15.00 8.47
CA PHE A 178 8.08 -15.13 7.04
C PHE A 178 7.19 -14.16 6.24
N TYR A 179 5.87 -14.24 6.41
CA TYR A 179 4.95 -13.43 5.62
C TYR A 179 5.00 -11.95 6.02
N THR A 180 5.08 -11.61 7.31
CA THR A 180 5.16 -10.19 7.71
C THR A 180 6.43 -9.53 7.22
N THR A 181 7.58 -10.20 7.29
CA THR A 181 8.84 -9.64 6.79
C THR A 181 8.70 -9.30 5.32
N ILE A 182 8.19 -10.23 4.49
CA ILE A 182 8.00 -9.98 3.06
C ILE A 182 7.02 -8.83 2.82
N LEU A 183 5.86 -8.85 3.46
CA LEU A 183 4.81 -7.87 3.24
C LEU A 183 5.23 -6.47 3.68
N ILE A 184 5.86 -6.33 4.85
CA ILE A 184 6.33 -5.05 5.39
C ILE A 184 7.47 -4.50 4.54
N VAL A 185 8.48 -5.31 4.22
CA VAL A 185 9.61 -4.89 3.38
C VAL A 185 9.11 -4.44 2.00
N THR A 186 8.18 -5.19 1.41
CA THR A 186 7.59 -4.87 0.12
C THR A 186 6.85 -3.53 0.18
N LEU A 187 5.93 -3.37 1.14
CA LEU A 187 5.15 -2.14 1.29
C LEU A 187 6.05 -0.93 1.60
N ALA A 188 6.99 -1.07 2.53
CA ALA A 188 7.93 -0.01 2.90
C ALA A 188 8.77 0.43 1.69
N THR A 189 9.26 -0.52 0.90
CA THR A 189 10.01 -0.22 -0.32
C THR A 189 9.13 0.50 -1.35
N GLY A 190 7.89 0.07 -1.54
CA GLY A 190 6.89 0.77 -2.34
C GLY A 190 6.75 2.24 -1.92
N ILE A 191 6.55 2.50 -0.62
CA ILE A 191 6.42 3.86 -0.08
C ILE A 191 7.70 4.68 -0.32
N VAL A 192 8.88 4.12 -0.04
CA VAL A 192 10.17 4.80 -0.25
C VAL A 192 10.38 5.19 -1.72
N PHE A 193 9.95 4.37 -2.67
CA PHE A 193 10.05 4.72 -4.09
C PHE A 193 9.15 5.91 -4.50
N THR A 194 8.15 6.26 -3.69
CA THR A 194 7.32 7.45 -3.94
C THR A 194 7.98 8.76 -3.46
N THR A 195 9.07 8.70 -2.71
CA THR A 195 9.79 9.88 -2.21
C THR A 195 10.16 10.90 -3.31
N PRO A 196 10.64 10.52 -4.51
CA PRO A 196 10.94 11.49 -5.57
C PRO A 196 9.71 12.31 -5.98
N VAL A 197 8.54 11.68 -6.03
CA VAL A 197 7.27 12.34 -6.37
C VAL A 197 6.86 13.33 -5.29
N ILE A 198 7.01 12.94 -4.02
CA ILE A 198 6.76 13.83 -2.88
C ILE A 198 7.71 15.03 -2.92
N LEU A 199 9.00 14.83 -3.19
CA LEU A 199 9.99 15.93 -3.29
C LEU A 199 9.64 16.93 -4.38
N VAL A 200 9.25 16.46 -5.57
CA VAL A 200 8.82 17.34 -6.67
C VAL A 200 7.59 18.17 -6.27
N LEU A 201 6.64 17.56 -5.54
CA LEU A 201 5.46 18.27 -5.03
C LEU A 201 5.83 19.32 -3.97
N LEU A 202 6.73 18.99 -3.04
CA LEU A 202 7.18 19.92 -2.00
C LEU A 202 7.90 21.15 -2.58
N VAL A 203 8.81 20.94 -3.55
CA VAL A 203 9.50 22.02 -4.27
C VAL A 203 8.50 22.93 -4.98
N ARG A 204 7.46 22.34 -5.60
CA ARG A 204 6.46 23.10 -6.32
C ARG A 204 5.57 23.96 -5.42
N VAL A 205 5.23 23.46 -4.23
CA VAL A 205 4.47 24.21 -3.22
C VAL A 205 5.35 25.26 -2.52
N GLY A 206 6.67 25.24 -2.76
CA GLY A 206 7.63 26.18 -2.17
C GLY A 206 7.97 25.87 -0.71
N LEU A 207 7.82 24.62 -0.29
CA LEU A 207 8.18 24.17 1.07
C LEU A 207 9.66 23.79 1.20
N ILE A 208 10.33 23.48 0.09
CA ILE A 208 11.76 23.15 -0.04
C ILE A 208 12.33 23.95 -1.21
#